data_AF-H5U4P9-F1
#
_entry.id   AF-H5U4P9-F1
#
_cell.length_a   1.000
_cell.length_b   1.000
_cell.length_c   1.000
_cell.angle_alpha   90.00
_cell.angle_beta   90.00
_cell.angle_gamma   90.00
#
_symmetry.space_group_name_H-M   'P 1'
#
loop_
_entity.id
_entity.type
_entity.pdbx_description
1 polymer ?
#
loop_
_entity_poly.entity_id
_entity_poly.type
_entity_poly.pdbx_seq_one_letter_code
_entity_poly.pdbx_strand_id
1 'polypeptide(L)'
;MRVVLSTALPVKVGVVLDPAAISIDIVGPRIDIEWSVESGELFQRNQIQARVEGRFDVAVYQPAAIYRVATAAAEPACVTR
;
A
#
# COMPACT_ATOMS: atom_id res chain seq x y z
N MET A 1 -14.77 -4.80 -13.15
CA MET A 1 -14.48 -5.17 -11.75
C MET A 1 -12.99 -5.46 -11.63
N ARG A 2 -12.27 -4.86 -10.67
CA ARG A 2 -10.83 -5.04 -10.48
C ARG A 2 -10.58 -5.62 -9.09
N VAL A 3 -9.69 -6.60 -8.99
CA VAL A 3 -9.25 -7.19 -7.72
C VAL A 3 -7.76 -6.87 -7.53
N VAL A 4 -7.38 -6.47 -6.33
CA VAL A 4 -5.99 -6.19 -5.95
C VAL A 4 -5.65 -7.05 -4.76
N LEU A 5 -4.56 -7.82 -4.87
CA LEU A 5 -4.02 -8.60 -3.77
C LEU A 5 -3.01 -7.73 -3.02
N SER A 6 -3.15 -7.64 -1.71
CA SER A 6 -2.26 -6.86 -0.85
C SER A 6 -1.92 -7.66 0.39
N THR A 7 -0.63 -7.73 0.72
CA THR A 7 -0.12 -8.32 1.96
C THR A 7 -0.38 -7.45 3.18
N ALA A 8 -0.81 -6.19 2.99
CA ALA A 8 -1.18 -5.30 4.08
C ALA A 8 -2.56 -5.66 4.67
N LEU A 9 -3.40 -6.41 3.94
CA LEU A 9 -4.68 -6.89 4.47
C LEU A 9 -4.44 -8.10 5.38
N PRO A 10 -5.04 -8.12 6.59
CA PRO A 10 -5.00 -9.30 7.45
C PRO A 10 -5.58 -10.54 6.76
N VAL A 11 -5.11 -11.71 7.16
CA VAL A 11 -5.62 -13.00 6.69
C VAL A 11 -7.13 -13.07 6.94
N LYS A 12 -7.88 -13.63 5.98
CA LYS A 12 -9.35 -13.76 6.00
C LYS A 12 -10.12 -12.43 6.00
N VAL A 13 -9.50 -11.33 5.54
CA VAL A 13 -10.16 -10.03 5.43
C VAL A 13 -10.02 -9.51 4.00
N GLY A 14 -11.14 -9.12 3.40
CA GLY A 14 -11.23 -8.35 2.17
C GLY A 14 -11.77 -6.96 2.44
N VAL A 15 -11.48 -6.03 1.52
CA VAL A 15 -12.11 -4.71 1.48
C VAL A 15 -12.75 -4.54 0.10
N VAL A 16 -14.04 -4.21 0.11
CA VAL A 16 -14.79 -3.83 -1.10
C VAL A 16 -15.04 -2.33 -0.99
N LEU A 17 -14.61 -1.58 -1.99
CA LEU A 17 -14.81 -0.14 -2.05
C LEU A 17 -15.12 0.30 -3.47
N ASP A 18 -15.91 1.36 -3.59
CA ASP A 18 -16.04 2.12 -4.82
C ASP A 18 -14.82 3.06 -4.95
N PRO A 19 -14.02 2.99 -6.04
CA PRO A 19 -12.91 3.91 -6.26
C PRO A 19 -13.31 5.39 -6.30
N ALA A 20 -14.57 5.72 -6.57
CA ALA A 20 -15.06 7.10 -6.53
C ALA A 20 -15.34 7.60 -5.09
N ALA A 21 -15.40 6.70 -4.10
CA ALA A 21 -15.70 7.04 -2.70
C ALA A 21 -14.47 7.50 -1.89
N ILE A 22 -13.26 7.33 -2.44
CA ILE A 22 -11.99 7.58 -1.76
C ILE A 22 -10.99 8.22 -2.73
N SER A 23 -10.19 9.18 -2.27
CA SER A 23 -9.02 9.68 -2.99
C SER A 23 -7.75 9.46 -2.18
N ILE A 24 -6.64 9.43 -2.92
CA ILE A 24 -5.31 9.61 -2.33
C ILE A 24 -4.87 11.01 -2.75
N ASP A 25 -4.76 11.88 -1.75
CA ASP A 25 -4.32 13.24 -1.97
C ASP A 25 -2.81 13.30 -1.79
N ILE A 26 -2.13 13.98 -2.71
CA ILE A 26 -0.67 14.03 -2.75
C ILE A 26 -0.24 15.47 -2.61
N VAL A 27 0.60 15.74 -1.62
CA VAL A 27 1.15 17.08 -1.38
C VAL A 27 2.60 17.13 -1.89
N GLY A 28 2.85 17.91 -2.95
CA GLY A 28 4.18 18.06 -3.54
C GLY A 28 4.53 16.98 -4.58
N PRO A 29 5.81 16.59 -4.71
CA PRO A 29 6.21 15.49 -5.58
C PRO A 29 5.57 14.18 -5.10
N ARG A 30 5.13 13.33 -6.05
CA ARG A 30 4.53 12.02 -5.70
C ARG A 30 5.50 11.14 -4.91
N ILE A 31 6.75 11.12 -5.34
CA ILE A 31 7.85 10.44 -4.68
C ILE A 31 9.05 11.38 -4.83
N ASP A 32 9.68 11.71 -3.72
CA ASP A 32 10.91 12.47 -3.67
C ASP A 32 12.09 11.54 -3.41
N ILE A 33 13.17 11.74 -4.15
CA ILE A 33 14.37 10.90 -4.07
C ILE A 33 15.56 11.82 -3.88
N GLU A 34 16.15 11.76 -2.70
CA GLU A 34 17.35 12.50 -2.36
C GLU A 34 18.51 11.54 -2.13
N TRP A 35 19.65 11.83 -2.76
CA TRP A 35 20.88 11.07 -2.58
C TRP A 35 21.75 11.78 -1.55
N SER A 36 22.33 11.03 -0.61
CA SER A 36 23.21 11.62 0.41
C SER A 36 24.42 12.26 -0.27
N VAL A 37 24.58 13.57 -0.12
CA VAL A 37 25.75 14.34 -0.57
C VAL A 37 26.87 14.39 0.48
N GLU A 38 26.60 13.93 1.70
CA GLU A 38 27.60 13.90 2.77
C GLU A 38 28.66 12.83 2.53
N SER A 39 29.91 13.28 2.46
CA SER A 39 31.11 12.43 2.43
C SER A 39 31.52 12.07 3.87
N GLY A 40 30.68 11.26 4.54
CA GLY A 40 30.89 10.79 5.91
C GLY A 40 31.40 9.34 5.99
N GLU A 41 31.02 8.61 7.06
CA GLU A 41 31.32 7.18 7.22
C GLU A 41 30.87 6.33 6.03
N LEU A 42 29.77 6.69 5.38
CA LEU A 42 29.24 5.96 4.23
C LEU A 42 30.26 5.93 3.08
N PHE A 43 30.93 7.05 2.81
CA PHE A 43 31.98 7.10 1.80
C PHE A 43 33.18 6.22 2.18
N GLN A 44 33.61 6.24 3.46
CA GLN A 44 34.70 5.39 3.95
C GLN A 44 34.37 3.90 3.86
N ARG A 45 33.08 3.54 3.91
CA ARG A 45 32.59 2.17 3.75
C ARG A 45 32.19 1.82 2.31
N ASN A 46 32.42 2.73 1.36
CA ASN A 46 31.99 2.60 -0.04
C ASN A 46 30.48 2.33 -0.19
N GLN A 47 29.67 3.12 0.52
CA GLN A 47 28.21 3.06 0.53
C GLN A 47 27.62 4.40 0.10
N ILE A 48 26.45 4.35 -0.52
CA ILE A 48 25.65 5.51 -0.91
C ILE A 48 24.25 5.31 -0.33
N GLN A 49 23.66 6.36 0.23
CA GLN A 49 22.30 6.32 0.73
C GLN A 49 21.37 7.09 -0.22
N ALA A 50 20.28 6.43 -0.61
CA ALA A 50 19.14 7.08 -1.25
C ALA A 50 17.99 7.12 -0.25
N ARG A 51 17.41 8.30 -0.07
CA ARG A 51 16.20 8.50 0.72
C ARG A 51 15.04 8.69 -0.24
N VAL A 52 14.05 7.82 -0.12
CA VAL A 52 12.84 7.82 -0.95
C VAL A 52 11.66 8.11 -0.05
N GLU A 53 11.08 9.29 -0.17
CA GLU A 53 9.97 9.75 0.66
C GLU A 53 8.76 10.12 -0.20
N GLY A 54 7.56 10.03 0.39
CA GLY A 54 6.33 10.49 -0.23
C GLY A 54 5.39 11.02 0.85
N ARG A 55 4.56 12.01 0.49
CA ARG A 55 3.58 12.63 1.40
C ARG A 55 2.18 12.42 0.84
N PHE A 56 1.49 11.44 1.42
CA PHE A 56 0.18 10.99 0.97
C PHE A 56 -0.83 11.18 2.10
N ASP A 57 -2.01 11.68 1.75
CA ASP A 57 -3.19 11.69 2.61
C ASP A 57 -4.31 10.87 1.96
N VAL A 58 -5.29 10.45 2.76
CA VAL A 58 -6.42 9.64 2.30
C VAL A 58 -7.71 10.31 2.69
N ALA A 59 -8.46 10.78 1.69
CA ALA A 59 -9.77 11.38 1.91
C ALA A 59 -10.89 10.38 1.60
N VAL A 60 -11.86 10.27 2.51
CA VAL A 60 -13.04 9.40 2.37
C VAL A 60 -14.27 10.26 2.21
N TYR A 61 -14.89 10.22 1.03
CA TYR A 61 -16.07 11.03 0.69
C TYR A 61 -17.39 10.32 1.00
N GLN A 62 -17.43 9.00 0.82
CA GLN A 62 -18.63 8.19 1.01
C GLN A 62 -18.31 6.92 1.80
N PRO A 63 -18.23 7.00 3.14
CA PRO A 63 -17.89 5.85 3.98
C PRO A 63 -18.83 4.65 3.80
N ALA A 64 -20.11 4.90 3.49
CA ALA A 64 -21.12 3.86 3.26
C ALA A 64 -20.87 3.03 1.99
N ALA A 65 -20.00 3.47 1.09
CA ALA A 65 -19.60 2.72 -0.10
C ALA A 65 -18.37 1.81 0.14
N ILE A 66 -17.89 1.72 1.39
CA ILE A 66 -16.69 0.97 1.78
C ILE A 66 -17.08 -0.10 2.81
N TYR A 67 -16.76 -1.35 2.49
CA TYR A 67 -17.13 -2.51 3.29
C TYR A 67 -15.90 -3.34 3.61
N ARG A 68 -15.73 -3.64 4.90
CA ARG A 68 -14.82 -4.69 5.34
C ARG A 68 -15.57 -6.03 5.31
N VAL A 69 -15.00 -7.01 4.65
CA VAL A 69 -15.60 -8.34 4.46
C VAL A 69 -14.73 -9.39 5.13
N ALA A 70 -15.31 -10.21 5.99
CA ALA A 70 -14.65 -11.43 6.43
C ALA A 70 -14.72 -12.45 5.29
N THR A 71 -13.57 -12.93 4.80
CA THR A 71 -13.54 -13.97 3.79
C THR A 71 -13.52 -15.33 4.48
N ALA A 72 -14.35 -16.26 4.00
CA ALA A 72 -14.27 -17.64 4.45
C ALA A 72 -12.88 -18.19 4.13
N ALA A 73 -12.37 -19.10 4.98
CA ALA A 73 -11.21 -19.88 4.59
C ALA A 73 -11.57 -20.61 3.29
N ALA A 74 -10.75 -20.44 2.25
CA ALA A 74 -10.75 -21.40 1.15
C ALA A 74 -10.22 -22.70 1.75
N GLU A 75 -11.12 -23.55 2.23
CA GLU A 75 -10.81 -24.96 2.30
C GLU A 75 -10.62 -25.42 0.85
N PRO A 76 -9.44 -25.91 0.45
CA PRO A 76 -9.34 -26.59 -0.82
C PRO A 76 -10.14 -27.87 -0.65
N ALA A 77 -11.38 -27.86 -1.12
CA ALA A 77 -12.11 -29.09 -1.33
C ALA A 77 -11.31 -29.90 -2.35
N CYS A 78 -10.45 -30.79 -1.86
CA CYS A 78 -9.99 -31.93 -2.63
C CYS A 78 -11.26 -32.72 -2.94
N VAL A 79 -11.82 -32.51 -4.13
CA VAL A 79 -12.84 -33.38 -4.69
C VAL A 79 -12.15 -34.70 -4.99
N THR A 80 -12.09 -35.57 -3.97
CA THR A 80 -11.73 -36.98 -4.12
C THR A 80 -13.02 -37.80 -4.10
N ARG A 81 -13.54 -38.03 -5.32
CA ARG A 81 -14.11 -39.25 -5.90
C ARG A 81 -15.24 -38.91 -6.86
#